data_AF-M9WCU0-F1
#
_entry.id   AF-M9WCU0-F1
#
_cell.length_a   1.000
_cell.length_b   1.000
_cell.length_c   1.000
_cell.angle_alpha   90.00
_cell.angle_beta   90.00
_cell.angle_gamma   90.00
#
_symmetry.space_group_name_H-M   'P 1'
#
loop_
_entity.id
_entity.type
_entity.pdbx_description
1 polymer ?
#
loop_
_entity_poly.entity_id
_entity_poly.type
_entity_poly.pdbx_seq_one_letter_code
_entity_poly.pdbx_strand_id
1 'polypeptide(L)'
;MNNKKVIKIISIFSALIPIALAIFLLVALQVKNANKLELKIPSGFPVYKDGRDSKKIKSDEFINNIIELIFNNNQIEKTKFLNSQNKDKEQELFKQVKDLSNKYLINQKEESERELKNFYSKNWLFVLKNIDKFALKFTKYWSLDSTAKASHSEDFLKKIKEKENRSVITKQFKDNYIDNFAIGSESKHLSKNVFYIRKSNMLIRMFAPKNNASANSIEIDKFILFSETKTKTIALKTLADILHTSIHHNDQNGYQIFETELIQKYGYPSLGILLSKEVLTNEKK
;
A
#
# COMPACT_ATOMS: atom_id res chain seq x y z
N MET A 1 31.13 -50.22 65.63
CA MET A 1 30.06 -50.20 64.60
C MET A 1 28.92 -49.32 65.13
N ASN A 2 28.71 -48.12 64.61
CA ASN A 2 27.64 -47.90 63.61
C ASN A 2 27.87 -46.61 62.80
N ASN A 3 28.94 -46.60 61.98
CA ASN A 3 29.29 -45.52 61.04
C ASN A 3 28.20 -45.23 59.98
N LYS A 4 27.15 -46.05 59.85
CA LYS A 4 26.10 -45.88 58.84
C LYS A 4 25.13 -44.72 59.14
N LYS A 5 24.94 -44.32 60.40
CA LYS A 5 24.04 -43.20 60.76
C LYS A 5 24.66 -41.82 60.51
N VAL A 6 25.96 -41.67 60.79
CA VAL A 6 26.69 -40.40 60.60
C VAL A 6 26.86 -40.08 59.10
N ILE A 7 27.15 -41.09 58.28
CA ILE A 7 27.30 -40.92 56.81
C ILE A 7 25.98 -40.50 56.14
N LYS A 8 24.83 -41.01 56.61
CA LYS A 8 23.51 -40.60 56.07
C LYS A 8 23.17 -39.13 56.40
N ILE A 9 23.53 -38.64 57.58
CA ILE A 9 23.26 -37.25 57.99
C ILE A 9 24.12 -36.26 57.20
N ILE A 10 25.39 -36.61 56.95
CA ILE A 10 26.31 -35.78 56.15
C ILE A 10 25.87 -35.74 54.68
N SER A 11 25.38 -36.85 54.12
CA SER A 11 24.87 -36.94 52.74
C SER A 11 23.63 -36.07 52.50
N ILE A 12 22.73 -35.96 53.48
CA ILE A 12 21.52 -35.13 53.36
C ILE A 12 21.88 -33.64 53.46
N PHE A 13 22.81 -33.27 54.35
CA PHE A 13 23.30 -31.88 54.45
C PHE A 13 24.07 -31.43 53.19
N SER A 14 24.89 -32.30 52.57
CA SER A 14 25.61 -31.95 51.34
C SER A 14 24.70 -31.75 50.12
N ALA A 15 23.51 -32.36 50.11
CA ALA A 15 22.54 -32.19 49.02
C ALA A 15 21.65 -30.94 49.20
N LEU A 16 21.39 -30.51 50.44
CA LEU A 16 20.50 -29.38 50.74
C LEU A 16 21.18 -28.01 50.64
N ILE A 17 22.48 -27.92 50.89
CA ILE A 17 23.25 -26.67 50.79
C ILE A 17 23.20 -26.04 49.39
N PRO A 18 23.45 -26.77 48.28
CA PRO A 18 23.37 -26.17 46.94
C PRO A 18 21.94 -25.73 46.55
N ILE A 19 20.91 -26.42 47.07
CA ILE A 19 19.50 -26.07 46.81
C ILE A 19 19.12 -24.78 47.56
N ALA A 20 19.54 -24.63 48.81
CA ALA A 20 19.30 -23.42 49.59
C ALA A 20 20.02 -22.19 49.00
N LEU A 21 21.25 -22.36 48.50
CA LEU A 21 21.99 -21.32 47.78
C LEU A 21 21.32 -20.92 46.47
N ALA A 22 20.78 -21.87 45.70
CA ALA A 22 20.05 -21.58 44.47
C ALA A 22 18.76 -20.79 44.72
N ILE A 23 18.01 -21.15 45.77
CA ILE A 23 16.78 -20.42 46.15
C ILE A 23 17.12 -19.01 46.66
N PHE A 24 18.19 -18.85 47.45
CA PHE A 24 18.62 -17.52 47.92
C PHE A 24 19.09 -16.62 46.76
N LEU A 25 19.79 -17.16 45.76
CA LEU A 25 20.16 -16.44 44.53
C LEU A 25 18.94 -16.03 43.70
N LEU A 26 17.96 -16.92 43.53
CA LEU A 26 16.70 -16.63 42.82
C LEU A 26 15.88 -15.54 43.52
N VAL A 27 15.78 -15.58 44.85
CA VAL A 27 15.06 -14.57 45.64
C VAL A 27 15.84 -13.25 45.66
N ALA A 28 17.17 -13.27 45.80
CA ALA A 28 17.99 -12.05 45.75
C ALA A 28 17.96 -11.37 44.37
N LEU A 29 17.86 -12.15 43.28
CA LEU A 29 17.67 -11.63 41.91
C LEU A 29 16.29 -11.01 41.70
N GLN A 30 15.24 -11.55 42.33
CA GLN A 30 13.89 -11.00 42.24
C GLN A 30 13.68 -9.76 43.12
N VAL A 31 14.30 -9.70 44.31
CA VAL A 31 14.11 -8.61 45.27
C VAL A 31 14.91 -7.35 44.92
N LYS A 32 16.04 -7.47 44.18
CA LYS A 32 16.85 -6.28 43.79
C LYS A 32 16.36 -5.50 42.58
N ASN A 33 15.37 -5.97 41.81
CA ASN A 33 14.94 -5.31 40.55
C ASN A 33 13.42 -5.13 40.37
N ALA A 34 12.62 -5.24 41.44
CA ALA A 34 11.17 -5.01 41.35
C ALA A 34 10.75 -3.53 41.38
N ASN A 35 11.69 -2.59 41.57
CA ASN A 35 11.40 -1.15 41.56
C ASN A 35 12.01 -0.51 40.32
N LYS A 36 11.15 -0.26 39.31
CA LYS A 36 11.39 0.57 38.13
C LYS A 36 12.71 0.31 37.39
N LEU A 37 12.72 -0.74 36.57
CA LEU A 37 13.49 -0.70 35.32
C LEU A 37 12.79 0.25 34.35
N GLU A 38 12.90 1.56 34.59
CA GLU A 38 12.82 2.51 33.48
C GLU A 38 14.06 2.23 32.62
N LEU A 39 13.87 1.44 31.55
CA LEU A 39 14.88 1.19 30.54
C LEU A 39 15.31 2.54 29.95
N LYS A 40 16.30 3.19 30.56
CA LYS A 40 17.04 4.28 29.91
C LYS A 40 17.74 3.66 28.72
N ILE A 41 17.23 3.99 27.55
CA ILE A 41 17.89 3.71 26.28
C ILE A 41 19.34 4.21 26.40
N PRO A 42 20.36 3.34 26.21
CA PRO A 42 21.75 3.78 26.22
C PRO A 42 21.95 4.86 25.17
N SER A 43 22.36 6.05 25.58
CA SER A 43 22.76 7.12 24.66
C SER A 43 23.98 6.66 23.87
N GLY A 44 23.88 6.64 22.54
CA GLY A 44 24.98 6.24 21.64
C GLY A 44 24.68 5.03 20.76
N PHE A 45 23.58 4.33 20.97
CA PHE A 45 23.12 3.26 20.07
C PHE A 45 21.80 3.68 19.41
N PRO A 46 21.67 3.62 18.06
CA PRO A 46 20.40 3.86 17.40
C PRO A 46 19.42 2.76 17.82
N VAL A 47 18.48 3.09 18.72
CA VAL A 47 17.33 2.25 18.97
C VAL A 47 16.45 2.28 17.74
N TYR A 48 16.44 1.18 17.00
CA TYR A 48 15.48 0.98 15.92
C TYR A 48 14.08 0.89 16.56
N LYS A 49 13.34 2.00 16.48
CA LYS A 49 11.91 2.06 16.80
C LYS A 49 11.17 0.98 15.98
N ASP A 50 10.09 0.43 16.56
CA ASP A 50 9.19 -0.59 16.00
C ASP A 50 9.14 -0.52 14.45
N GLY A 51 9.24 -1.66 13.76
CA GLY A 51 9.19 -1.74 12.30
C GLY A 51 7.98 -1.01 11.68
N ARG A 52 6.89 -0.79 12.44
CA ARG A 52 5.76 0.07 12.06
C ARG A 52 6.12 1.55 11.94
N ASP A 53 6.90 2.10 12.88
CA ASP A 53 7.38 3.48 12.81
C ASP A 53 8.25 3.67 11.57
N SER A 54 9.09 2.68 11.24
CA SER A 54 9.92 2.73 10.02
C SER A 54 9.09 2.73 8.73
N LYS A 55 7.96 2.01 8.68
CA LYS A 55 7.06 1.99 7.52
C LYS A 55 6.31 3.32 7.37
N LYS A 56 5.83 3.87 8.47
CA LYS A 56 5.19 5.18 8.49
C LYS A 56 6.16 6.26 7.99
N ILE A 57 7.37 6.31 8.54
CA ILE A 57 8.40 7.28 8.14
C ILE A 57 8.68 7.18 6.64
N LYS A 58 8.93 5.97 6.12
CA LYS A 58 9.15 5.75 4.69
C LYS A 58 7.95 6.16 3.83
N SER A 59 6.73 5.85 4.27
CA SER A 59 5.52 6.27 3.57
C SER A 59 5.38 7.79 3.52
N ASP A 60 5.66 8.48 4.63
CA ASP A 60 5.63 9.93 4.71
C ASP A 60 6.71 10.56 3.80
N GLU A 61 7.92 9.97 3.75
CA GLU A 61 8.99 10.34 2.81
C GLU A 61 8.55 10.17 1.34
N PHE A 62 7.94 9.04 0.99
CA PHE A 62 7.43 8.82 -0.38
C PHE A 62 6.37 9.83 -0.77
N ILE A 63 5.41 10.11 0.13
CA ILE A 63 4.36 11.10 -0.13
C ILE A 63 4.98 12.49 -0.31
N ASN A 64 5.92 12.89 0.55
CA ASN A 64 6.61 14.17 0.44
C ASN A 64 7.38 14.27 -0.88
N ASN A 65 8.11 13.23 -1.28
CA ASN A 65 8.82 13.21 -2.56
C ASN A 65 7.87 13.34 -3.75
N ILE A 66 6.69 12.69 -3.71
CA ILE A 66 5.67 12.87 -4.75
C ILE A 66 5.18 14.33 -4.79
N ILE A 67 4.91 14.95 -3.63
CA ILE A 67 4.51 16.36 -3.55
C ILE A 67 5.60 17.26 -4.16
N GLU A 68 6.87 17.08 -3.78
CA GLU A 68 7.98 17.86 -4.33
C GLU A 68 8.14 17.65 -5.84
N LEU A 69 7.97 16.43 -6.34
CA LEU A 69 8.07 16.15 -7.78
C LEU A 69 6.92 16.76 -8.59
N ILE A 70 5.72 16.81 -8.02
CA ILE A 70 4.53 17.38 -8.68
C ILE A 70 4.62 18.90 -8.71
N PHE A 71 4.87 19.54 -7.55
CA PHE A 71 4.82 20.99 -7.45
C PHE A 71 6.17 21.65 -7.77
N ASN A 72 7.27 20.91 -7.63
CA ASN A 72 8.63 21.36 -7.91
C ASN A 72 8.90 22.78 -7.36
N ASN A 73 9.01 23.77 -8.24
CA ASN A 73 9.29 25.16 -7.86
C ASN A 73 8.03 25.99 -7.52
N ASN A 74 6.82 25.47 -7.73
CA ASN A 74 5.57 26.19 -7.51
C ASN A 74 5.09 26.08 -6.05
N GLN A 75 5.82 26.73 -5.14
CA GLN A 75 5.54 26.69 -3.70
C GLN A 75 4.18 27.33 -3.33
N ILE A 76 3.69 28.29 -4.12
CA ILE A 76 2.39 28.94 -3.91
C ILE A 76 1.26 27.92 -4.11
N GLU A 77 1.24 27.23 -5.25
CA GLU A 77 0.21 26.21 -5.52
C GLU A 77 0.35 25.00 -4.59
N LYS A 78 1.58 24.61 -4.24
CA LYS A 78 1.82 23.57 -3.23
C LYS A 78 1.16 23.93 -1.90
N THR A 79 1.38 25.13 -1.40
CA THR A 79 0.82 25.60 -0.12
C THR A 79 -0.70 25.64 -0.18
N LYS A 80 -1.26 26.20 -1.25
CA LYS A 80 -2.71 26.23 -1.48
C LYS A 80 -3.32 24.82 -1.52
N PHE A 81 -2.67 23.89 -2.22
CA PHE A 81 -3.08 22.50 -2.30
C PHE A 81 -3.05 21.81 -0.93
N LEU A 82 -1.94 21.91 -0.19
CA LEU A 82 -1.81 21.33 1.14
C LEU A 82 -2.88 21.87 2.12
N ASN A 83 -3.15 23.18 2.08
CA ASN A 83 -4.19 23.80 2.90
C ASN A 83 -5.60 23.37 2.50
N SER A 84 -5.82 23.02 1.23
CA SER A 84 -7.11 22.50 0.77
C SER A 84 -7.42 21.08 1.30
N GLN A 85 -6.42 20.38 1.82
CA GLN A 85 -6.52 19.00 2.34
C GLN A 85 -5.98 18.88 3.77
N ASN A 86 -6.08 19.97 4.55
CA ASN A 86 -5.71 19.95 5.95
C ASN A 86 -6.72 19.13 6.78
N LYS A 87 -6.37 18.86 8.05
CA LYS A 87 -7.20 18.05 8.96
C LYS A 87 -8.61 18.61 9.14
N ASP A 88 -8.78 19.94 9.10
CA ASP A 88 -10.07 20.57 9.32
C ASP A 88 -11.06 20.28 8.19
N LYS A 89 -10.57 20.03 6.98
CA LYS A 89 -11.39 19.66 5.80
C LYS A 89 -11.58 18.16 5.63
N GLU A 90 -10.87 17.35 6.41
CA GLU A 90 -10.85 15.89 6.26
C GLU A 90 -12.24 15.26 6.46
N GLN A 91 -13.01 15.77 7.43
CA GLN A 91 -14.39 15.32 7.67
C GLN A 91 -15.31 15.62 6.48
N GLU A 92 -15.15 16.79 5.85
CA GLU A 92 -15.91 17.17 4.67
C GLU A 92 -15.57 16.26 3.48
N LEU A 93 -14.28 15.99 3.25
CA LEU A 93 -13.81 15.09 2.20
C LEU A 93 -14.32 13.65 2.42
N PHE A 94 -14.35 13.17 3.67
CA PHE A 94 -14.97 11.88 4.00
C PHE A 94 -16.47 11.86 3.71
N LYS A 95 -17.20 12.94 4.03
CA LYS A 95 -18.62 13.04 3.70
C LYS A 95 -18.84 13.01 2.18
N GLN A 96 -18.11 13.85 1.44
CA GLN A 96 -18.19 13.90 -0.02
C GLN A 96 -17.95 12.52 -0.66
N VAL A 97 -16.90 11.81 -0.24
CA VAL A 97 -16.61 10.50 -0.85
C VAL A 97 -17.59 9.41 -0.43
N LYS A 98 -18.21 9.50 0.75
CA LYS A 98 -19.31 8.60 1.15
C LYS A 98 -20.53 8.81 0.25
N ASP A 99 -20.93 10.07 0.05
CA ASP A 99 -22.07 10.42 -0.80
C ASP A 99 -21.84 9.97 -2.25
N LEU A 100 -20.64 10.21 -2.79
CA LEU A 100 -20.26 9.72 -4.12
C LEU A 100 -20.20 8.19 -4.19
N SER A 101 -19.73 7.52 -3.14
CA SER A 101 -19.71 6.04 -3.08
C SER A 101 -21.12 5.47 -3.08
N ASN A 102 -22.04 6.04 -2.29
CA ASN A 102 -23.46 5.67 -2.29
C ASN A 102 -24.08 5.87 -3.67
N LYS A 103 -23.86 7.04 -4.29
CA LYS A 103 -24.37 7.35 -5.63
C LYS A 103 -23.89 6.32 -6.67
N TYR A 104 -22.61 5.95 -6.64
CA TYR A 104 -22.04 4.94 -7.53
C TYR A 104 -22.68 3.55 -7.34
N LEU A 105 -22.94 3.15 -6.10
CA LEU A 105 -23.54 1.85 -5.81
C LEU A 105 -25.01 1.77 -6.24
N ILE A 106 -25.77 2.85 -6.06
CA ILE A 106 -27.16 2.95 -6.50
C ILE A 106 -27.25 2.98 -8.03
N ASN A 107 -26.43 3.83 -8.66
CA ASN A 107 -26.48 4.13 -10.09
C ASN A 107 -25.10 3.93 -10.70
N GLN A 108 -24.71 2.67 -10.95
CA GLN A 108 -23.43 2.23 -11.55
C GLN A 108 -23.23 2.71 -13.01
N LYS A 109 -23.49 3.99 -13.26
CA LYS A 109 -23.36 4.69 -14.53
C LYS A 109 -21.99 5.32 -14.61
N GLU A 110 -21.51 5.48 -15.84
CA GLU A 110 -20.23 6.12 -16.18
C GLU A 110 -20.07 7.50 -15.52
N GLU A 111 -21.15 8.27 -15.38
CA GLU A 111 -21.14 9.58 -14.72
C GLU A 111 -20.70 9.51 -13.26
N SER A 112 -21.21 8.54 -12.49
CA SER A 112 -20.86 8.37 -11.08
C SER A 112 -19.41 7.93 -10.89
N GLU A 113 -18.89 7.10 -11.80
CA GLU A 113 -17.46 6.74 -11.84
C GLU A 113 -16.59 7.97 -12.13
N ARG A 114 -17.01 8.80 -13.08
CA ARG A 114 -16.32 10.05 -13.44
C ARG A 114 -16.27 11.02 -12.26
N GLU A 115 -17.38 11.18 -11.53
CA GLU A 115 -17.42 12.04 -10.33
C GLU A 115 -16.45 11.55 -9.24
N LEU A 116 -16.39 10.23 -9.00
CA LEU A 116 -15.41 9.64 -8.08
C LEU A 116 -13.97 9.87 -8.55
N LYS A 117 -13.67 9.65 -9.84
CA LYS A 117 -12.33 9.92 -10.40
C LYS A 117 -11.93 11.39 -10.30
N ASN A 118 -12.87 12.30 -10.53
CA ASN A 118 -12.64 13.74 -10.36
C ASN A 118 -12.35 14.09 -8.88
N PHE A 119 -13.10 13.49 -7.96
CA PHE A 119 -12.82 13.62 -6.53
C PHE A 119 -11.41 13.10 -6.18
N TYR A 120 -11.00 11.93 -6.67
CA TYR A 120 -9.66 11.39 -6.41
C TYR A 120 -8.56 12.27 -6.98
N SER A 121 -8.75 12.79 -8.18
CA SER A 121 -7.79 13.66 -8.87
C SER A 121 -7.57 14.97 -8.11
N LYS A 122 -8.66 15.60 -7.66
CA LYS A 122 -8.61 16.82 -6.85
C LYS A 122 -8.05 16.59 -5.44
N ASN A 123 -8.37 15.43 -4.85
CA ASN A 123 -8.10 15.11 -3.44
C ASN A 123 -7.10 13.96 -3.28
N TRP A 124 -6.13 13.83 -4.19
CA TRP A 124 -5.26 12.64 -4.24
C TRP A 124 -4.45 12.43 -2.96
N LEU A 125 -3.98 13.51 -2.32
CA LEU A 125 -3.19 13.41 -1.09
C LEU A 125 -4.03 12.85 0.06
N PHE A 126 -5.28 13.29 0.19
CA PHE A 126 -6.28 12.73 1.10
C PHE A 126 -6.52 11.24 0.80
N VAL A 127 -6.69 10.86 -0.48
CA VAL A 127 -6.86 9.45 -0.88
C VAL A 127 -5.66 8.61 -0.45
N LEU A 128 -4.43 9.05 -0.71
CA LEU A 128 -3.22 8.32 -0.33
C LEU A 128 -3.08 8.19 1.19
N LYS A 129 -3.28 9.30 1.93
CA LYS A 129 -3.17 9.33 3.39
C LYS A 129 -4.26 8.54 4.10
N ASN A 130 -5.39 8.29 3.44
CA ASN A 130 -6.53 7.60 4.03
C ASN A 130 -6.90 6.32 3.27
N ILE A 131 -5.96 5.72 2.52
CA ILE A 131 -6.27 4.57 1.66
C ILE A 131 -6.83 3.36 2.45
N ASP A 132 -6.55 3.26 3.75
CA ASP A 132 -7.13 2.26 4.66
C ASP A 132 -8.62 2.45 4.93
N LYS A 133 -9.19 3.62 4.65
CA LYS A 133 -10.62 3.90 4.77
C LYS A 133 -11.41 3.56 3.50
N PHE A 134 -10.71 3.15 2.44
CA PHE A 134 -11.31 2.75 1.18
C PHE A 134 -11.26 1.24 0.96
N ALA A 135 -12.20 0.74 0.18
CA ALA A 135 -12.11 -0.57 -0.43
C ALA A 135 -12.14 -0.41 -1.93
N LEU A 136 -11.29 -1.17 -2.62
CA LEU A 136 -11.26 -1.21 -4.06
C LEU A 136 -12.30 -2.23 -4.54
N LYS A 137 -13.36 -1.76 -5.18
CA LYS A 137 -14.36 -2.60 -5.84
C LYS A 137 -13.91 -2.89 -7.27
N PHE A 138 -13.90 -4.16 -7.64
CA PHE A 138 -13.62 -4.62 -9.00
C PHE A 138 -14.55 -3.95 -10.01
N THR A 139 -14.00 -3.53 -11.15
CA THR A 139 -14.78 -3.02 -12.28
C THR A 139 -14.63 -3.92 -13.51
N LYS A 140 -13.40 -4.19 -13.93
CA LYS A 140 -13.08 -5.07 -15.07
C LYS A 140 -11.66 -5.61 -14.98
N TYR A 141 -11.33 -6.64 -15.75
CA TYR A 141 -9.93 -7.00 -15.94
C TYR A 141 -9.22 -5.97 -16.81
N TRP A 142 -7.93 -5.76 -16.55
CA TRP A 142 -7.14 -4.80 -17.30
C TRP A 142 -6.50 -5.45 -18.51
N SER A 143 -6.87 -4.93 -19.69
CA SER A 143 -6.20 -5.14 -20.96
C SER A 143 -5.68 -3.81 -21.50
N LEU A 144 -4.70 -3.88 -22.40
CA LEU A 144 -4.29 -2.75 -23.22
C LEU A 144 -5.27 -2.60 -24.40
N ASP A 145 -5.51 -1.36 -24.83
CA ASP A 145 -6.40 -1.07 -25.95
C ASP A 145 -5.71 -1.40 -27.27
N SER A 146 -6.31 -2.29 -28.07
CA SER A 146 -5.77 -2.68 -29.37
C SER A 146 -5.53 -1.47 -30.29
N THR A 147 -4.48 -1.56 -31.10
CA THR A 147 -4.13 -0.55 -32.10
C THR A 147 -4.09 -1.17 -33.50
N ALA A 148 -3.90 -0.34 -34.52
CA ALA A 148 -3.74 -0.84 -35.90
C ALA A 148 -2.52 -1.77 -36.08
N LYS A 149 -1.55 -1.75 -35.16
CA LYS A 149 -0.28 -2.48 -35.27
C LYS A 149 -0.08 -3.56 -34.22
N ALA A 150 -0.88 -3.56 -33.16
CA ALA A 150 -0.69 -4.47 -32.05
C ALA A 150 -2.00 -4.76 -31.30
N SER A 151 -2.16 -6.01 -30.88
CA SER A 151 -3.29 -6.47 -30.08
C SER A 151 -2.88 -7.63 -29.17
N HIS A 152 -3.71 -7.88 -28.17
CA HIS A 152 -3.56 -9.05 -27.32
C HIS A 152 -3.81 -10.35 -28.08
N SER A 153 -3.24 -11.45 -27.58
CA SER A 153 -3.52 -12.79 -28.10
C SER A 153 -4.97 -13.21 -27.84
N GLU A 154 -5.52 -14.05 -28.72
CA GLU A 154 -6.87 -14.59 -28.53
C GLU A 154 -7.00 -15.38 -27.22
N ASP A 155 -5.95 -16.13 -26.86
CA ASP A 155 -5.88 -16.88 -25.60
C ASP A 155 -5.97 -15.98 -24.38
N PHE A 156 -5.29 -14.82 -24.39
CA PHE A 156 -5.37 -13.85 -23.31
C PHE A 156 -6.79 -13.27 -23.18
N LEU A 157 -7.38 -12.85 -24.30
CA LEU A 157 -8.73 -12.28 -24.33
C LEU A 157 -9.79 -13.28 -23.86
N LYS A 158 -9.67 -14.55 -24.29
CA LYS A 158 -10.56 -15.63 -23.85
C LYS A 158 -10.48 -15.82 -22.33
N LYS A 159 -9.28 -15.86 -21.76
CA LYS A 159 -9.09 -16.03 -20.30
C LYS A 159 -9.63 -14.84 -19.50
N ILE A 160 -9.51 -13.61 -19.99
CA ILE A 160 -10.14 -12.44 -19.37
C ILE A 160 -11.66 -12.63 -19.31
N LYS A 161 -12.28 -12.97 -20.45
CA LYS A 161 -13.73 -13.14 -20.54
C LYS A 161 -14.26 -14.23 -19.61
N GLU A 162 -13.54 -15.35 -19.50
CA GLU A 162 -13.87 -16.44 -18.58
C GLU A 162 -13.84 -16.00 -17.10
N LYS A 163 -12.90 -15.10 -16.74
CA LYS A 163 -12.74 -14.59 -15.38
C LYS A 163 -13.75 -13.49 -15.02
N GLU A 164 -14.11 -12.62 -15.97
CA GLU A 164 -15.10 -11.55 -15.75
C GLU A 164 -16.44 -12.12 -15.28
N ASN A 165 -16.86 -13.26 -15.83
CA ASN A 165 -18.11 -13.93 -15.47
C ASN A 165 -18.15 -14.46 -14.02
N ARG A 166 -17.04 -14.44 -13.29
CA ARG A 166 -16.90 -15.11 -11.98
C ARG A 166 -16.43 -14.18 -10.84
N SER A 167 -16.12 -12.92 -11.15
CA SER A 167 -15.31 -12.10 -10.24
C SER A 167 -16.11 -11.00 -9.54
N VAL A 168 -16.14 -11.05 -8.21
CA VAL A 168 -16.65 -9.97 -7.34
C VAL A 168 -15.57 -9.61 -6.31
N ILE A 169 -14.42 -9.15 -6.79
CA ILE A 169 -13.28 -8.87 -5.92
C ILE A 169 -13.47 -7.52 -5.25
N THR A 170 -13.47 -7.50 -3.91
CA THR A 170 -13.37 -6.26 -3.14
C THR A 170 -12.11 -6.34 -2.28
N LYS A 171 -11.14 -5.47 -2.54
CA LYS A 171 -9.89 -5.41 -1.78
C LYS A 171 -9.99 -4.36 -0.69
N GLN A 172 -9.78 -4.77 0.55
CA GLN A 172 -9.59 -3.86 1.68
C GLN A 172 -8.10 -3.71 2.02
N PHE A 173 -7.72 -2.52 2.47
CA PHE A 173 -6.36 -2.22 2.93
C PHE A 173 -6.30 -2.23 4.46
N LYS A 174 -5.21 -2.77 5.03
CA LYS A 174 -5.04 -2.89 6.49
C LYS A 174 -4.52 -1.61 7.15
N ASP A 175 -3.78 -0.81 6.39
CA ASP A 175 -3.11 0.41 6.82
C ASP A 175 -3.00 1.36 5.62
N ASN A 176 -2.64 2.61 5.88
CA ASN A 176 -2.54 3.69 4.90
C ASN A 176 -1.12 3.91 4.36
N TYR A 177 -0.17 3.03 4.66
CA TYR A 177 1.23 3.24 4.29
C TYR A 177 1.47 2.85 2.83
N ILE A 178 2.10 3.76 2.09
CA ILE A 178 2.58 3.54 0.73
C ILE A 178 3.88 2.74 0.79
N ASP A 179 4.00 1.72 -0.06
CA ASP A 179 5.14 0.81 -0.03
C ASP A 179 6.29 1.25 -0.95
N ASN A 180 5.97 1.96 -2.04
CA ASN A 180 6.95 2.52 -2.97
C ASN A 180 6.26 3.47 -3.97
N PHE A 181 7.04 4.29 -4.69
CA PHE A 181 6.58 4.94 -5.92
C PHE A 181 7.69 5.00 -6.97
N ALA A 182 7.32 5.21 -8.23
CA ALA A 182 8.26 5.42 -9.33
C ALA A 182 7.66 6.35 -10.38
N ILE A 183 8.52 7.08 -11.08
CA ILE A 183 8.16 7.80 -12.31
C ILE A 183 8.27 6.83 -13.47
N GLY A 184 7.21 6.73 -14.27
CA GLY A 184 7.14 5.90 -15.46
C GLY A 184 8.07 6.38 -16.56
N SER A 185 8.67 5.46 -17.31
CA SER A 185 9.52 5.79 -18.47
C SER A 185 8.74 6.50 -19.57
N GLU A 186 7.41 6.33 -19.64
CA GLU A 186 6.52 7.08 -20.54
C GLU A 186 6.57 8.59 -20.31
N SER A 187 6.91 9.01 -19.09
CA SER A 187 7.06 10.43 -18.75
C SER A 187 8.06 11.14 -19.65
N LYS A 188 9.05 10.43 -20.22
CA LYS A 188 10.01 11.05 -21.15
C LYS A 188 9.35 11.54 -22.44
N HIS A 189 8.27 10.90 -22.85
CA HIS A 189 7.62 11.12 -24.15
C HIS A 189 6.29 11.85 -24.06
N LEU A 190 5.71 11.95 -22.85
CA LEU A 190 4.47 12.66 -22.60
C LEU A 190 4.72 14.10 -22.13
N SER A 191 3.71 14.97 -22.29
CA SER A 191 3.71 16.32 -21.68
C SER A 191 3.45 16.29 -20.17
N LYS A 192 3.11 15.12 -19.62
CA LYS A 192 2.84 14.85 -18.21
C LYS A 192 3.85 13.85 -17.64
N ASN A 193 4.16 13.96 -16.36
CA ASN A 193 4.78 12.92 -15.57
C ASN A 193 3.75 11.84 -15.23
N VAL A 194 4.14 10.58 -15.42
CA VAL A 194 3.36 9.40 -15.03
C VAL A 194 3.95 8.86 -13.74
N PHE A 195 3.16 8.80 -12.67
CA PHE A 195 3.59 8.19 -11.42
C PHE A 195 2.87 6.87 -11.20
N TYR A 196 3.64 5.90 -10.72
CA TYR A 196 3.15 4.61 -10.24
C TYR A 196 3.38 4.54 -8.73
N ILE A 197 2.30 4.51 -7.96
CA ILE A 197 2.35 4.41 -6.50
C ILE A 197 1.90 3.02 -6.08
N ARG A 198 2.71 2.32 -5.29
CA ARG A 198 2.43 0.95 -4.84
C ARG A 198 1.85 0.92 -3.44
N LYS A 199 0.73 0.21 -3.31
CA LYS A 199 0.11 -0.17 -2.04
C LYS A 199 -0.23 -1.66 -2.03
N SER A 200 0.56 -2.45 -1.33
CA SER A 200 0.51 -3.91 -1.31
C SER A 200 0.59 -4.48 -2.73
N ASN A 201 -0.45 -5.19 -3.18
CA ASN A 201 -0.61 -5.72 -4.52
C ASN A 201 -1.46 -4.81 -5.44
N MET A 202 -1.71 -3.56 -5.03
CA MET A 202 -2.37 -2.54 -5.84
C MET A 202 -1.36 -1.48 -6.29
N LEU A 203 -1.59 -0.95 -7.49
CA LEU A 203 -0.93 0.22 -8.03
C LEU A 203 -1.94 1.34 -8.28
N ILE A 204 -1.54 2.56 -8.01
CA ILE A 204 -2.25 3.78 -8.38
C ILE A 204 -1.42 4.44 -9.47
N ARG A 205 -1.99 4.59 -10.66
CA ARG A 205 -1.39 5.34 -11.76
C ARG A 205 -1.99 6.73 -11.78
N MET A 206 -1.12 7.75 -11.79
CA MET A 206 -1.54 9.15 -11.85
C MET A 206 -0.70 9.93 -12.85
N PHE A 207 -1.27 11.01 -13.37
CA PHE A 207 -0.59 11.98 -14.21
C PHE A 207 -0.50 13.33 -13.52
N ALA A 208 0.63 14.01 -13.67
CA ALA A 208 0.76 15.42 -13.31
C ALA A 208 1.52 16.17 -14.42
N PRO A 209 1.25 17.45 -14.66
CA PRO A 209 2.02 18.23 -15.63
C PRO A 209 3.51 18.26 -15.27
N LYS A 210 4.37 18.30 -16.28
CA LYS A 210 5.83 18.48 -16.07
C LYS A 210 6.17 19.87 -15.54
N ASN A 211 5.42 20.88 -15.99
CA ASN A 211 5.62 22.28 -15.67
C ASN A 211 4.31 22.87 -15.16
N ASN A 212 4.38 23.84 -14.25
CA ASN A 212 3.25 24.63 -13.77
C ASN A 212 2.07 23.77 -13.27
N ALA A 213 2.37 22.71 -12.52
CA ALA A 213 1.33 21.91 -11.90
C ALA A 213 0.47 22.80 -10.98
N SER A 214 -0.84 22.76 -11.22
CA SER A 214 -1.86 23.26 -10.30
C SER A 214 -2.55 22.06 -9.66
N ALA A 215 -3.18 22.27 -8.50
CA ALA A 215 -3.96 21.24 -7.82
C ALA A 215 -4.97 20.53 -8.74
N ASN A 216 -5.57 21.27 -9.70
CA ASN A 216 -6.60 20.77 -10.60
C ASN A 216 -6.05 20.07 -11.85
N SER A 217 -4.73 20.04 -12.03
CA SER A 217 -4.07 19.48 -13.22
C SER A 217 -3.62 18.03 -13.05
N ILE A 218 -3.77 17.49 -11.84
CA ILE A 218 -3.40 16.12 -11.47
C ILE A 218 -4.59 15.21 -11.80
N GLU A 219 -4.30 14.02 -12.31
CA GLU A 219 -5.29 13.07 -12.78
C GLU A 219 -4.99 11.68 -12.20
N ILE A 220 -5.95 11.10 -11.47
CA ILE A 220 -5.91 9.69 -11.14
C ILE A 220 -6.47 8.91 -12.33
N ASP A 221 -5.57 8.24 -13.04
CA ASP A 221 -5.91 7.46 -14.23
C ASP A 221 -6.59 6.15 -13.84
N LYS A 222 -5.91 5.31 -13.03
CA LYS A 222 -6.44 4.00 -12.66
C LYS A 222 -5.88 3.42 -11.37
N PHE A 223 -6.70 2.59 -10.74
CA PHE A 223 -6.31 1.67 -9.69
C PHE A 223 -6.21 0.26 -10.27
N ILE A 224 -5.03 -0.36 -10.17
CA ILE A 224 -4.72 -1.66 -10.76
C ILE A 224 -4.43 -2.62 -9.62
N LEU A 225 -5.18 -3.71 -9.52
CA LEU A 225 -5.01 -4.73 -8.49
C LEU A 225 -4.52 -6.03 -9.11
N PHE A 226 -3.42 -6.57 -8.60
CA PHE A 226 -2.93 -7.90 -8.93
C PHE A 226 -3.40 -8.85 -7.82
N SER A 227 -4.66 -9.29 -7.87
CA SER A 227 -5.27 -10.12 -6.83
C SER A 227 -4.67 -11.53 -6.77
N GLU A 228 -4.18 -12.03 -7.90
CA GLU A 228 -3.67 -13.39 -8.10
C GLU A 228 -2.16 -13.50 -7.86
N THR A 229 -1.46 -12.39 -7.61
CA THR A 229 -0.01 -12.40 -7.41
C THR A 229 0.37 -13.23 -6.18
N LYS A 230 1.30 -14.16 -6.37
CA LYS A 230 1.94 -14.89 -5.26
C LYS A 230 3.05 -14.08 -4.60
N THR A 231 3.53 -13.03 -5.27
CA THR A 231 4.62 -12.18 -4.78
C THR A 231 4.06 -10.97 -4.03
N LYS A 232 4.77 -10.54 -2.97
CA LYS A 232 4.37 -9.37 -2.17
C LYS A 232 4.70 -8.03 -2.85
N THR A 233 5.43 -8.05 -3.96
CA THR A 233 6.00 -6.85 -4.59
C THR A 233 5.87 -6.90 -6.10
N ILE A 234 5.29 -5.85 -6.68
CA ILE A 234 5.23 -5.65 -8.14
C ILE A 234 6.38 -4.71 -8.53
N ALA A 235 7.19 -5.12 -9.50
CA ALA A 235 8.30 -4.30 -10.00
C ALA A 235 7.78 -3.13 -10.85
N LEU A 236 7.74 -1.93 -10.25
CA LEU A 236 7.18 -0.73 -10.90
C LEU A 236 7.89 -0.36 -12.21
N LYS A 237 9.22 -0.50 -12.25
CA LYS A 237 10.02 -0.19 -13.43
C LYS A 237 9.64 -1.12 -14.60
N THR A 238 9.55 -2.42 -14.35
CA THR A 238 9.14 -3.40 -15.36
C THR A 238 7.76 -3.07 -15.92
N LEU A 239 6.79 -2.73 -15.06
CA LEU A 239 5.48 -2.33 -15.54
C LEU A 239 5.54 -1.08 -16.41
N ALA A 240 6.25 -0.03 -15.97
CA ALA A 240 6.38 1.21 -16.73
C ALA A 240 7.03 0.97 -18.10
N ASP A 241 8.08 0.16 -18.16
CA ASP A 241 8.78 -0.17 -19.40
C ASP A 241 7.89 -0.97 -20.37
N ILE A 242 7.12 -1.94 -19.86
CA ILE A 242 6.12 -2.67 -20.67
C ILE A 242 5.10 -1.72 -21.27
N LEU A 243 4.57 -0.80 -20.46
CA LEU A 243 3.55 0.15 -20.92
C LEU A 243 4.13 1.17 -21.90
N HIS A 244 5.37 1.60 -21.68
CA HIS A 244 6.09 2.44 -22.62
C HIS A 244 6.20 1.75 -23.99
N THR A 245 6.71 0.52 -24.06
CA THR A 245 6.84 -0.22 -25.32
C THR A 245 5.49 -0.49 -25.96
N SER A 246 4.51 -0.95 -25.20
CA SER A 246 3.22 -1.39 -25.75
C SER A 246 2.36 -0.22 -26.23
N ILE A 247 2.24 0.84 -25.41
CA ILE A 247 1.30 1.95 -25.65
C ILE A 247 1.97 3.06 -26.46
N HIS A 248 3.24 3.39 -26.19
CA HIS A 248 3.87 4.50 -26.90
C HIS A 248 4.37 4.08 -28.29
N HIS A 249 4.99 2.90 -28.40
CA HIS A 249 5.52 2.42 -29.68
C HIS A 249 4.51 1.61 -30.49
N ASN A 250 3.32 1.30 -29.94
CA ASN A 250 2.30 0.44 -30.57
C ASN A 250 2.91 -0.88 -31.08
N ASP A 251 3.82 -1.45 -30.28
CA ASP A 251 4.64 -2.59 -30.65
C ASP A 251 4.02 -3.89 -30.13
N GLN A 252 3.83 -4.87 -31.04
CA GLN A 252 3.33 -6.20 -30.70
C GLN A 252 4.22 -6.90 -29.67
N ASN A 253 5.53 -6.66 -29.69
CA ASN A 253 6.43 -7.19 -28.68
C ASN A 253 6.08 -6.67 -27.28
N GLY A 254 5.63 -5.42 -27.17
CA GLY A 254 5.13 -4.88 -25.90
C GLY A 254 3.94 -5.68 -25.35
N TYR A 255 2.97 -6.03 -26.21
CA TYR A 255 1.81 -6.85 -25.84
C TYR A 255 2.22 -8.26 -25.44
N GLN A 256 3.16 -8.87 -26.16
CA GLN A 256 3.71 -10.17 -25.82
C GLN A 256 4.44 -10.14 -24.47
N ILE A 257 5.26 -9.12 -24.20
CA ILE A 257 5.94 -8.95 -22.91
C ILE A 257 4.91 -8.70 -21.80
N PHE A 258 3.84 -7.92 -22.05
CA PHE A 258 2.75 -7.77 -21.09
C PHE A 258 2.16 -9.13 -20.72
N GLU A 259 1.81 -9.97 -21.69
CA GLU A 259 1.23 -11.29 -21.43
C GLU A 259 2.22 -12.28 -20.80
N THR A 260 3.48 -12.29 -21.23
CA THR A 260 4.47 -13.27 -20.79
C THR A 260 5.15 -12.88 -19.49
N GLU A 261 5.53 -11.60 -19.30
CA GLU A 261 6.29 -11.14 -18.12
C GLU A 261 5.40 -10.56 -17.02
N LEU A 262 4.29 -9.89 -17.37
CA LEU A 262 3.40 -9.33 -16.36
C LEU A 262 2.35 -10.35 -15.90
N ILE A 263 1.61 -10.95 -16.84
CA ILE A 263 0.48 -11.82 -16.49
C ILE A 263 0.94 -13.15 -15.91
N GLN A 264 1.95 -13.80 -16.48
CA GLN A 264 2.43 -15.07 -15.92
C GLN A 264 3.02 -14.90 -14.51
N LYS A 265 3.65 -13.75 -14.24
CA LYS A 265 4.34 -13.47 -12.96
C LYS A 265 3.40 -12.98 -11.87
N TYR A 266 2.49 -12.07 -12.20
CA TYR A 266 1.64 -11.39 -11.22
C TYR A 266 0.15 -11.76 -11.32
N GLY A 267 -0.21 -12.60 -12.28
CA GLY A 267 -1.59 -12.95 -12.60
C GLY A 267 -2.32 -11.85 -13.37
N TYR A 268 -3.60 -12.06 -13.61
CA TYR A 268 -4.43 -11.13 -14.37
C TYR A 268 -4.78 -9.90 -13.53
N PRO A 269 -4.29 -8.69 -13.88
CA PRO A 269 -4.62 -7.49 -13.15
C PRO A 269 -6.07 -7.10 -13.38
N SER A 270 -6.74 -6.61 -12.34
CA SER A 270 -8.06 -6.01 -12.43
C SER A 270 -7.99 -4.51 -12.19
N LEU A 271 -8.80 -3.76 -12.92
CA LEU A 271 -9.11 -2.39 -12.57
C LEU A 271 -10.19 -2.36 -11.48
N GLY A 272 -10.18 -1.28 -10.71
CA GLY A 272 -11.21 -1.04 -9.73
C GLY A 272 -11.43 0.43 -9.46
N ILE A 273 -12.46 0.67 -8.66
CA ILE A 273 -12.80 1.98 -8.14
C ILE A 273 -12.73 1.92 -6.62
N LEU A 274 -12.11 2.92 -6.00
CA LEU A 274 -12.17 3.04 -4.55
C LEU A 274 -13.60 3.41 -4.15
N LEU A 275 -14.05 2.92 -3.01
CA LEU A 275 -15.31 3.31 -2.38
C LEU A 275 -15.07 3.41 -0.88
N SER A 276 -15.83 4.25 -0.19
CA SER A 276 -15.78 4.30 1.27
C SER A 276 -16.11 2.93 1.86
N LYS A 277 -15.26 2.40 2.75
CA LYS A 277 -15.50 1.12 3.42
C LYS A 277 -16.80 1.10 4.22
N GLU A 278 -17.15 2.23 4.82
CA GLU A 278 -18.36 2.34 5.64
C GLU A 278 -19.62 2.05 4.81
N VAL A 279 -19.68 2.61 3.61
CA VAL A 279 -20.79 2.42 2.68
C VAL A 279 -20.94 0.94 2.30
N LEU A 280 -19.84 0.28 1.92
CA LEU A 280 -19.85 -1.14 1.54
C LEU A 280 -20.16 -2.11 2.70
N THR A 281 -19.96 -1.67 3.94
CA THR A 281 -20.29 -2.46 5.13
C THR A 281 -21.80 -2.39 5.43
N ASN A 282 -22.44 -1.27 5.11
CA ASN A 282 -23.86 -1.06 5.31
C ASN A 282 -24.73 -1.78 4.26
N GLU A 283 -24.23 -2.03 3.04
CA GLU A 283 -24.95 -2.86 2.04
C GLU A 283 -25.09 -4.34 2.44
N LYS A 284 -24.26 -4.84 3.36
CA LYS A 284 -24.24 -6.26 3.77
C LYS A 284 -25.14 -6.56 4.97
N LYS A 285 -25.81 -5.55 5.54
CA LYS A 285 -26.79 -5.69 6.61
C LYS A 285 -28.18 -5.53 6.04
#